data_AF-A0A0R3SGK5-F1
#
_entry.id   AF-A0A0R3SGK5-F1
#
_cell.length_a   1.000
_cell.length_b   1.000
_cell.length_c   1.000
_cell.angle_alpha   90.00
_cell.angle_beta   90.00
_cell.angle_gamma   90.00
#
_symmetry.space_group_name_H-M   'P 1'
#
loop_
_entity.id
_entity.type
_entity.pdbx_description
1 polymer ?
#
loop_
_entity_poly.entity_id
_entity_poly.type
_entity_poly.pdbx_seq_one_letter_code
_entity_poly.pdbx_strand_id
1 'polypeptide(L)'
;MLYAEGCRIRSMDSSFELKIANIFIRYCNDCVILAACQQFRVRDSKNITAFIAAVSEPIIETSSSIHFAPFQLSYPQLNVQFRAAGLNQFNCSYSSVHDFSARGNTPRNYDFLEPSTCINDHVLLPQHLDLTGRTLSGEDVLQRLKSLQASLDPVLSIVPPTYSGLLIDPAPEGAFSLLGLFSHVGVEDNARLIIKYLYGLSIYLVRSRCLQYNREDITRIFGDSTLAQHSELGNFS
;
A
#
# COMPACT_ATOMS: atom_id res chain seq x y z
N MET A 1 -2.39 9.90 7.72
CA MET A 1 -2.77 11.07 6.90
C MET A 1 -3.55 10.56 5.69
N LEU A 2 -4.67 11.20 5.35
CA LEU A 2 -5.38 10.93 4.11
C LEU A 2 -5.18 12.16 3.22
N TYR A 3 -4.51 11.99 2.09
CA TYR A 3 -4.40 13.04 1.08
C TYR A 3 -5.38 12.69 -0.04
N ALA A 4 -6.34 13.57 -0.28
CA ALA A 4 -7.14 13.53 -1.48
C ALA A 4 -7.35 14.96 -1.99
N GLU A 5 -6.98 15.18 -3.24
CA GLU A 5 -7.24 16.44 -3.94
C GLU A 5 -8.53 16.31 -4.76
N GLY A 6 -9.40 17.32 -4.75
CA GLY A 6 -10.66 17.32 -5.51
C GLY A 6 -11.81 16.47 -4.94
N CYS A 7 -11.61 15.81 -3.78
CA CYS A 7 -12.49 14.77 -3.27
C CYS A 7 -13.25 15.16 -1.98
N ARG A 8 -14.52 14.74 -1.84
CA ARG A 8 -15.26 14.77 -0.56
C ARG A 8 -15.08 13.43 0.17
N ILE A 9 -14.13 13.39 1.10
CA ILE A 9 -13.90 12.23 1.95
C ILE A 9 -14.91 12.20 3.10
N ARG A 10 -15.57 11.07 3.33
CA ARG A 10 -16.31 10.79 4.56
C ARG A 10 -15.62 9.69 5.35
N SER A 11 -15.12 10.01 6.55
CA SER A 11 -14.81 8.99 7.56
C SER A 11 -16.14 8.55 8.20
N MET A 12 -16.35 7.24 8.37
CA MET A 12 -17.55 6.70 9.01
C MET A 12 -17.36 6.38 10.50
N ASP A 13 -16.23 6.75 11.10
CA ASP A 13 -15.98 6.54 12.53
C ASP A 13 -16.14 7.86 13.31
N SER A 14 -17.08 7.87 14.27
CA SER A 14 -17.41 9.00 15.13
C SER A 14 -16.52 9.09 16.38
N SER A 15 -15.50 8.23 16.50
CA SER A 15 -14.52 8.28 17.57
C SER A 15 -13.21 8.96 17.10
N PHE A 16 -12.76 9.96 17.85
CA PHE A 16 -11.64 10.87 17.51
C PHE A 16 -10.24 10.23 17.60
N GLU A 17 -10.16 8.91 17.50
CA GLU A 17 -8.92 8.18 17.26
C GLU A 17 -8.83 7.92 15.75
N LEU A 18 -7.66 8.11 15.14
CA LEU A 18 -7.46 8.00 13.69
C LEU A 18 -7.49 6.52 13.23
N LYS A 19 -8.55 5.78 13.57
CA LYS A 19 -8.89 4.46 13.04
C LYS A 19 -9.63 4.67 11.73
N ILE A 20 -8.89 4.96 10.66
CA ILE A 20 -9.47 4.93 9.31
C ILE A 20 -9.63 3.45 8.93
N ALA A 21 -10.65 2.80 9.48
CA ALA A 21 -10.97 1.42 9.17
C ALA A 21 -11.37 1.30 7.69
N ASN A 22 -12.17 2.23 7.19
CA ASN A 22 -12.72 2.15 5.84
C ASN A 22 -12.67 3.51 5.13
N ILE A 23 -12.30 3.51 3.86
CA ILE A 23 -12.31 4.68 2.98
C ILE A 23 -13.32 4.43 1.87
N PHE A 24 -14.28 5.36 1.74
CA PHE A 24 -15.30 5.31 0.70
C PHE A 24 -15.22 6.58 -0.14
N ILE A 25 -14.90 6.40 -1.42
CA ILE A 25 -14.83 7.46 -2.43
C ILE A 25 -16.10 7.40 -3.26
N ARG A 26 -16.83 8.51 -3.35
CA ARG A 26 -18.10 8.59 -4.08
C ARG A 26 -18.22 9.90 -4.83
N TYR A 27 -18.71 9.85 -6.07
CA TYR A 27 -18.96 11.04 -6.88
C TYR A 27 -17.71 11.93 -7.00
N CYS A 28 -16.55 11.30 -7.14
CA CYS A 28 -15.26 11.96 -7.23
C CYS A 28 -14.68 11.74 -8.62
N ASN A 29 -14.17 12.80 -9.23
CA ASN A 29 -13.52 12.72 -10.52
C ASN A 29 -12.18 13.45 -10.47
N ASP A 30 -11.20 12.94 -11.21
CA ASP A 30 -9.89 13.57 -11.37
C ASP A 30 -9.16 13.78 -10.02
N CYS A 31 -9.25 12.78 -9.13
CA CYS A 31 -8.58 12.83 -7.82
C CYS A 31 -7.34 11.95 -7.77
N VAL A 32 -6.34 12.42 -7.04
CA VAL A 32 -5.25 11.59 -6.51
C VAL A 32 -5.51 11.28 -5.05
N ILE A 33 -5.34 10.02 -4.65
CA ILE A 33 -5.58 9.52 -3.31
C ILE A 33 -4.34 8.81 -2.79
N LEU A 34 -3.83 9.22 -1.63
CA LEU A 34 -2.78 8.52 -0.90
C LEU A 34 -3.32 8.12 0.48
N ALA A 35 -3.44 6.81 0.73
CA ALA A 35 -4.19 6.33 1.87
C ALA A 35 -3.80 4.95 2.39
N ALA A 36 -3.94 4.74 3.70
CA ALA A 36 -3.88 3.42 4.34
C ALA A 36 -5.20 3.15 5.09
N CYS A 37 -5.75 1.95 4.94
CA CYS A 37 -7.05 1.58 5.51
C CYS A 37 -7.22 0.06 5.60
N GLN A 38 -8.27 -0.42 6.28
CA GLN A 38 -8.64 -1.83 6.23
C GLN A 38 -9.42 -2.14 4.95
N GLN A 39 -10.37 -1.28 4.57
CA GLN A 39 -11.15 -1.41 3.33
C GLN A 39 -11.11 -0.13 2.48
N PHE A 40 -10.83 -0.28 1.19
CA PHE A 40 -10.85 0.80 0.22
C PHE A 40 -11.97 0.56 -0.80
N ARG A 41 -12.90 1.50 -0.93
CA ARG A 41 -14.02 1.39 -1.87
C ARG A 41 -14.19 2.65 -2.70
N VAL A 42 -14.39 2.47 -4.00
CA VAL A 42 -14.68 3.55 -4.95
C VAL A 42 -16.02 3.26 -5.62
N ARG A 43 -16.92 4.26 -5.64
CA ARG A 43 -18.20 4.16 -6.33
C ARG A 43 -18.54 5.43 -7.11
N ASP A 44 -19.23 5.32 -8.23
CA ASP A 44 -19.74 6.47 -8.98
C ASP A 44 -18.65 7.52 -9.28
N SER A 45 -17.43 7.08 -9.62
CA SER A 45 -16.24 7.94 -9.71
C SER A 45 -15.43 7.64 -10.97
N LYS A 46 -14.66 8.62 -11.47
CA LYS A 46 -13.88 8.47 -12.70
C LYS A 46 -12.50 9.09 -12.58
N ASN A 47 -11.51 8.52 -13.25
CA ASN A 47 -10.15 9.07 -13.29
C ASN A 47 -9.56 9.29 -11.89
N ILE A 48 -9.44 8.20 -11.14
CA ILE A 48 -8.89 8.22 -9.78
C ILE A 48 -7.53 7.54 -9.82
N THR A 49 -6.51 8.18 -9.26
CA THR A 49 -5.19 7.58 -9.04
C THR A 49 -5.01 7.31 -7.55
N ALA A 50 -4.89 6.04 -7.17
CA ALA A 50 -4.93 5.59 -5.78
C ALA A 50 -3.63 4.89 -5.36
N PHE A 51 -2.80 5.58 -4.59
CA PHE A 51 -1.64 5.04 -3.88
C PHE A 51 -2.09 4.50 -2.52
N ILE A 52 -2.34 3.19 -2.43
CA ILE A 52 -3.05 2.63 -1.27
C ILE A 52 -2.35 1.47 -0.58
N ALA A 53 -2.62 1.39 0.72
CA ALA A 53 -2.34 0.25 1.57
C ALA A 53 -3.65 -0.22 2.18
N ALA A 54 -4.30 -1.19 1.53
CA ALA A 54 -5.55 -1.79 2.00
C ALA A 54 -5.31 -3.20 2.55
N VAL A 55 -5.90 -3.53 3.69
CA VAL A 55 -5.80 -4.89 4.27
C VAL A 55 -6.62 -5.90 3.46
N SER A 56 -7.80 -5.47 3.03
CA SER A 56 -8.68 -6.24 2.15
C SER A 56 -8.50 -5.86 0.68
N GLU A 57 -9.12 -6.61 -0.22
CA GLU A 57 -9.20 -6.26 -1.64
C GLU A 57 -9.85 -4.89 -1.85
N PRO A 58 -9.22 -3.97 -2.61
CA PRO A 58 -9.88 -2.74 -3.03
C PRO A 58 -11.11 -3.07 -3.88
N ILE A 59 -12.20 -2.35 -3.65
CA ILE A 59 -13.48 -2.57 -4.34
C ILE A 59 -13.79 -1.35 -5.21
N ILE A 60 -14.19 -1.59 -6.45
CA ILE A 60 -14.76 -0.56 -7.33
C ILE A 60 -16.16 -0.96 -7.80
N GLU A 61 -17.03 0.04 -8.01
CA GLU A 61 -18.39 -0.14 -8.50
C GLU A 61 -18.81 1.12 -9.27
N THR A 62 -19.49 0.97 -10.41
CA THR A 62 -19.99 2.05 -11.28
C THR A 62 -18.95 3.15 -11.50
N SER A 63 -17.69 2.74 -11.71
CA SER A 63 -16.52 3.62 -11.78
C SER A 63 -15.64 3.22 -12.96
N SER A 64 -14.82 4.13 -13.47
CA SER A 64 -13.96 3.86 -14.64
C SER A 64 -12.65 4.66 -14.60
N SER A 65 -11.62 4.15 -15.29
CA SER A 65 -10.28 4.75 -15.31
C SER A 65 -9.68 4.91 -13.91
N ILE A 66 -9.75 3.85 -13.11
CA ILE A 66 -9.18 3.81 -11.76
C ILE A 66 -7.78 3.22 -11.83
N HIS A 67 -6.76 3.95 -11.40
CA HIS A 67 -5.38 3.48 -11.41
C HIS A 67 -4.91 3.21 -9.99
N PHE A 68 -4.42 2.00 -9.72
CA PHE A 68 -3.90 1.63 -8.40
C PHE A 68 -2.38 1.56 -8.40
N ALA A 69 -1.78 1.96 -7.28
CA ALA A 69 -0.35 1.90 -7.04
C ALA A 69 -0.08 1.57 -5.56
N PRO A 70 1.09 1.03 -5.22
CA PRO A 70 1.45 0.79 -3.83
C PRO A 70 1.50 2.11 -3.05
N PHE A 71 1.08 2.07 -1.78
CA PHE A 71 1.30 3.17 -0.84
C PHE A 71 2.78 3.52 -0.73
N GLN A 72 3.11 4.80 -0.83
CA GLN A 72 4.48 5.29 -0.74
C GLN A 72 4.54 6.59 0.06
N LEU A 73 4.67 6.45 1.38
CA LEU A 73 4.86 7.57 2.31
C LEU A 73 5.67 7.13 3.52
N SER A 74 6.44 8.06 4.07
CA SER A 74 7.14 7.92 5.35
C SER A 74 7.11 9.23 6.12
N TYR A 75 6.90 9.15 7.43
CA TYR A 75 7.18 10.21 8.40
C TYR A 75 7.30 9.58 9.79
N PRO A 76 7.98 10.23 10.76
CA PRO A 76 8.38 9.56 12.01
C PRO A 76 7.23 8.92 12.80
N GLN A 77 6.05 9.55 12.81
CA GLN A 77 4.89 9.08 13.58
C GLN A 77 4.02 8.06 12.82
N LEU A 78 4.26 7.83 11.53
CA LEU A 78 3.36 7.03 10.69
C LEU A 78 3.28 5.57 11.16
N ASN A 79 4.38 5.01 11.68
CA ASN A 79 4.39 3.63 12.20
C ASN A 79 3.49 3.45 13.41
N VAL A 80 3.58 4.37 14.37
CA VAL A 80 2.71 4.34 15.55
C VAL A 80 1.24 4.48 15.13
N GLN A 81 0.96 5.30 14.12
CA GLN A 81 -0.40 5.47 13.60
C GLN A 81 -0.93 4.23 12.86
N PHE A 82 -0.10 3.54 12.08
CA PHE A 82 -0.47 2.25 11.47
C PHE A 82 -0.85 1.23 12.55
N ARG A 83 -0.02 1.08 13.59
CA ARG A 83 -0.28 0.18 14.72
C ARG A 83 -1.55 0.55 15.48
N ALA A 84 -1.75 1.84 15.78
CA ALA A 84 -2.95 2.33 16.45
C ALA A 84 -4.22 2.09 15.62
N ALA A 85 -4.12 2.10 14.28
CA ALA A 85 -5.21 1.78 13.37
C ALA A 85 -5.43 0.27 13.14
N GLY A 86 -4.62 -0.59 13.77
CA GLY A 86 -4.66 -2.05 13.57
C GLY A 86 -4.19 -2.48 12.18
N LEU A 87 -3.39 -1.66 11.51
CA LEU A 87 -2.84 -1.94 10.19
C LEU A 87 -1.44 -2.56 10.32
N ASN A 88 -1.22 -3.67 9.63
CA ASN A 88 0.10 -4.27 9.49
C ASN A 88 0.66 -3.93 8.10
N GLN A 89 1.81 -3.25 8.06
CA GLN A 89 2.49 -2.81 6.85
C GLN A 89 2.87 -3.95 5.87
N PHE A 90 2.93 -5.19 6.35
CA PHE A 90 3.20 -6.39 5.55
C PHE A 90 1.93 -7.14 5.13
N ASN A 91 0.74 -6.67 5.51
CA ASN A 91 -0.55 -7.26 5.15
C ASN A 91 -1.39 -6.28 4.31
N CYS A 92 -0.73 -5.52 3.44
CA CYS A 92 -1.42 -4.58 2.55
C CYS A 92 -1.39 -5.08 1.11
N SER A 93 -2.43 -4.76 0.35
CA SER A 93 -2.55 -5.05 -1.07
C SER A 93 -3.24 -3.90 -1.78
N TYR A 94 -2.68 -3.47 -2.92
CA TYR A 94 -3.34 -2.55 -3.85
C TYR A 94 -3.84 -3.27 -5.11
N SER A 95 -3.35 -4.48 -5.37
CA SER A 95 -3.42 -5.17 -6.67
C SER A 95 -4.56 -6.19 -6.83
N SER A 96 -5.14 -6.66 -5.73
CA SER A 96 -6.23 -7.65 -5.75
C SER A 96 -7.55 -6.88 -5.77
N VAL A 97 -7.91 -6.30 -6.92
CA VAL A 97 -9.08 -5.41 -7.04
C VAL A 97 -10.32 -6.20 -7.42
N HIS A 98 -11.42 -5.95 -6.73
CA HIS A 98 -12.74 -6.48 -7.07
C HIS A 98 -13.59 -5.41 -7.76
N ASP A 99 -14.02 -5.67 -8.99
CA ASP A 99 -14.86 -4.76 -9.78
C ASP A 99 -16.29 -5.30 -9.91
N PHE A 100 -17.23 -4.72 -9.15
CA PHE A 100 -18.66 -5.07 -9.21
C PHE A 100 -19.33 -4.65 -10.52
N SER A 101 -18.68 -3.81 -11.32
CA SER A 101 -19.18 -3.32 -12.61
C SER A 101 -18.50 -3.94 -13.80
N ALA A 102 -17.61 -4.92 -13.58
CA ALA A 102 -17.04 -5.72 -14.64
C ALA A 102 -18.17 -6.41 -15.44
N ARG A 103 -18.15 -6.25 -16.76
CA ARG A 103 -19.01 -6.98 -17.70
C ARG A 103 -18.11 -7.89 -18.52
N GLY A 104 -18.51 -9.14 -18.74
CA GLY A 104 -17.60 -10.21 -19.20
C GLY A 104 -16.65 -9.84 -20.35
N ASN A 105 -17.12 -9.11 -21.37
CA ASN A 105 -16.32 -8.73 -22.54
C ASN A 105 -15.88 -7.26 -22.56
N THR A 106 -16.07 -6.49 -21.49
CA THR A 106 -15.63 -5.09 -21.45
C THR A 106 -14.20 -4.98 -20.92
N PRO A 107 -13.42 -3.98 -21.39
CA PRO A 107 -12.17 -3.62 -20.74
C PRO A 107 -12.36 -3.43 -19.24
N ARG A 108 -11.31 -3.72 -18.47
CA ARG A 108 -11.32 -3.48 -17.01
C ARG A 108 -11.56 -2.00 -16.74
N ASN A 109 -12.31 -1.71 -15.68
CA ASN A 109 -12.54 -0.33 -15.24
C ASN A 109 -11.36 0.26 -14.46
N TYR A 110 -10.35 -0.57 -14.19
CA TYR A 110 -9.14 -0.20 -13.47
C TYR A 110 -7.89 -0.74 -14.15
N ASP A 111 -6.76 -0.12 -13.82
CA ASP A 111 -5.43 -0.58 -14.17
C ASP A 111 -4.45 -0.27 -13.03
N PHE A 112 -3.18 -0.62 -13.23
CA PHE A 112 -2.09 -0.32 -12.30
C PHE A 112 -1.14 0.70 -12.91
N LEU A 113 -0.57 1.56 -12.06
CA LEU A 113 0.50 2.42 -12.52
C LEU A 113 1.76 1.59 -12.79
N GLU A 114 2.51 2.01 -13.80
CA GLU A 114 3.82 1.44 -14.08
C GLU A 114 4.74 1.58 -12.87
N PRO A 115 5.58 0.57 -12.56
CA PRO A 115 6.48 0.66 -11.41
C PRO A 115 7.49 1.80 -11.50
N SER A 116 7.79 2.29 -12.71
CA SER A 116 8.65 3.44 -12.93
C SER A 116 7.96 4.79 -12.70
N THR A 117 6.65 4.81 -12.47
CA THR A 117 5.89 6.05 -12.23
C THR A 117 6.38 6.74 -10.96
N CYS A 118 6.76 8.01 -11.07
CA CYS A 118 7.18 8.80 -9.93
C CYS A 118 5.95 9.36 -9.20
N ILE A 119 5.76 8.97 -7.94
CA ILE A 119 4.64 9.48 -7.13
C ILE A 119 4.66 11.02 -6.96
N ASN A 120 5.82 11.67 -7.07
CA ASN A 120 5.92 13.14 -6.99
C ASN A 120 5.21 13.85 -8.15
N ASP A 121 4.95 13.15 -9.26
CA ASP A 121 4.17 13.67 -10.40
C ASP A 121 2.67 13.73 -10.06
N HIS A 122 2.25 13.06 -8.98
CA HIS A 122 0.85 12.94 -8.57
C HIS A 122 0.56 13.53 -7.19
N VAL A 123 1.53 13.48 -6.26
CA VAL A 123 1.34 13.88 -4.86
C VAL A 123 2.36 14.94 -4.47
N LEU A 124 1.87 16.09 -4.00
CA LEU A 124 2.69 17.14 -3.41
C LEU A 124 2.69 17.03 -1.88
N LEU A 125 3.89 16.92 -1.31
CA LEU A 125 4.06 16.97 0.14
C LEU A 125 3.79 18.37 0.69
N PRO A 126 3.26 18.50 1.92
CA PRO A 126 2.95 19.81 2.50
C PRO A 126 4.14 20.77 2.53
N GLN A 127 5.35 20.26 2.79
CA GLN A 127 6.59 21.05 2.81
C GLN A 127 6.92 21.71 1.46
N HIS A 128 6.37 21.20 0.34
CA HIS A 128 6.59 21.71 -1.01
C HIS A 128 5.43 22.59 -1.51
N LEU A 129 4.39 22.81 -0.70
CA LEU A 129 3.29 23.69 -1.09
C LEU A 129 3.73 25.16 -1.04
N ASP A 130 3.83 25.78 -2.22
CA ASP A 130 3.89 27.23 -2.35
C ASP A 130 2.48 27.83 -2.17
N LEU A 131 2.35 28.65 -1.13
CA LEU A 131 1.07 29.27 -0.74
C LEU A 131 1.18 30.79 -0.71
N THR A 132 2.22 31.34 -1.34
CA THR A 132 2.37 32.78 -1.52
C THR A 132 1.10 33.37 -2.14
N GLY A 133 0.52 34.39 -1.49
CA GLY A 133 -0.68 35.08 -1.96
C GLY A 133 -2.03 34.42 -1.65
N ARG A 134 -2.09 33.30 -0.91
CA ARG A 134 -3.35 32.69 -0.47
C ARG A 134 -3.59 32.93 1.02
N THR A 135 -4.65 33.66 1.37
CA THR A 135 -5.12 33.77 2.76
C THR A 135 -5.84 32.48 3.14
N LEU A 136 -5.19 31.62 3.94
CA LEU A 136 -5.78 30.37 4.41
C LEU A 136 -6.20 30.50 5.87
N SER A 137 -7.46 30.19 6.18
CA SER A 137 -7.85 29.95 7.56
C SER A 137 -7.14 28.69 8.07
N GLY A 138 -6.36 28.80 9.15
CA GLY A 138 -5.64 27.65 9.74
C GLY A 138 -4.14 27.58 9.44
N GLU A 139 -3.45 28.73 9.35
CA GLU A 139 -1.99 28.80 9.19
C GLU A 139 -1.23 27.91 10.18
N ASP A 140 -1.68 27.81 11.44
CA ASP A 140 -1.06 26.93 12.45
C ASP A 140 -1.06 25.45 12.03
N VAL A 141 -2.17 24.97 11.44
CA VAL A 141 -2.28 23.60 10.94
C VAL A 141 -1.33 23.39 9.78
N LEU A 142 -1.28 24.35 8.86
CA LEU A 142 -0.39 24.30 7.71
C LEU A 142 1.09 24.31 8.12
N GLN A 143 1.48 25.14 9.09
CA GLN A 143 2.85 25.17 9.60
C GLN A 143 3.22 23.83 10.26
N ARG A 144 2.30 23.22 11.01
CA ARG A 144 2.49 21.87 11.56
C ARG A 144 2.59 20.79 10.49
N LEU A 145 1.88 20.93 9.38
CA LEU A 145 2.01 20.00 8.24
C LEU A 145 3.32 20.20 7.50
N LYS A 146 3.79 21.44 7.33
CA LYS A 146 5.08 21.76 6.71
C LYS A 146 6.28 21.31 7.54
N SER A 147 6.15 21.28 8.87
CA SER A 147 7.21 20.77 9.76
C SER A 147 7.26 19.23 9.83
N LEU A 148 6.28 18.54 9.25
CA LEU A 148 6.31 17.09 9.14
C LEU A 148 7.44 16.69 8.18
N GLN A 149 8.39 15.89 8.65
CA GLN A 149 9.45 15.31 7.81
C GLN A 149 8.88 14.15 6.98
N ALA A 150 7.99 14.47 6.04
CA ALA A 150 7.42 13.50 5.14
C ALA A 150 8.38 13.22 3.98
N SER A 151 8.39 11.97 3.52
CA SER A 151 9.10 11.55 2.33
C SER A 151 8.23 10.62 1.49
N LEU A 152 8.29 10.82 0.18
CA LEU A 152 7.73 9.92 -0.81
C LEU A 152 8.82 9.01 -1.43
N ASP A 153 9.97 8.84 -0.77
CA ASP A 153 11.01 7.90 -1.21
C ASP A 153 10.52 6.44 -1.01
N PRO A 154 10.55 5.59 -2.05
CA PRO A 154 10.12 4.19 -1.94
C PRO A 154 10.93 3.39 -0.91
N VAL A 155 12.21 3.70 -0.71
CA VAL A 155 13.10 3.00 0.24
C VAL A 155 12.73 3.35 1.68
N LEU A 156 12.25 4.57 1.92
CA LEU A 156 11.86 5.02 3.25
C LEU A 156 10.42 4.69 3.60
N SER A 157 9.62 4.23 2.61
CA SER A 157 8.20 4.01 2.83
C SER A 157 7.93 3.00 3.94
N ILE A 158 6.90 3.29 4.74
CA ILE A 158 6.52 2.37 5.80
C ILE A 158 5.91 1.08 5.25
N VAL A 159 5.18 1.14 4.14
CA VAL A 159 4.71 -0.07 3.47
C VAL A 159 5.78 -0.44 2.46
N PRO A 160 6.36 -1.66 2.52
CA PRO A 160 7.32 -2.06 1.52
C PRO A 160 6.69 -1.96 0.13
N PRO A 161 7.38 -1.34 -0.85
CA PRO A 161 6.86 -1.30 -2.20
C PRO A 161 6.66 -2.73 -2.70
N THR A 162 5.56 -2.97 -3.42
CA THR A 162 5.23 -4.29 -3.96
C THR A 162 4.89 -4.19 -5.44
N TYR A 163 5.35 -5.17 -6.21
CA TYR A 163 5.24 -5.20 -7.67
C TYR A 163 4.12 -6.11 -8.15
N SER A 164 3.16 -6.44 -7.27
CA SER A 164 2.03 -7.32 -7.59
C SER A 164 1.22 -6.89 -8.82
N GLY A 165 1.16 -5.61 -9.15
CA GLY A 165 0.45 -5.12 -10.35
C GLY A 165 1.01 -5.69 -11.67
N LEU A 166 2.32 -5.99 -11.71
CA LEU A 166 3.00 -6.56 -12.88
C LEU A 166 2.60 -8.01 -13.20
N LEU A 167 1.98 -8.72 -12.25
CA LEU A 167 1.67 -10.14 -12.40
C LEU A 167 0.25 -10.40 -12.93
N ILE A 168 -0.45 -9.34 -13.36
CA ILE A 168 -1.84 -9.43 -13.76
C ILE A 168 -1.98 -9.72 -15.25
N ASP A 169 -0.90 -9.54 -16.02
CA ASP A 169 -0.77 -10.12 -17.35
C ASP A 169 -0.55 -11.65 -17.28
N PRO A 170 -1.03 -12.42 -18.26
CA PRO A 170 -1.26 -13.86 -18.09
C PRO A 170 -0.02 -14.75 -18.01
N ALA A 171 1.19 -14.20 -18.07
CA ALA A 171 2.43 -14.96 -17.84
C ALA A 171 3.58 -14.01 -17.48
N PRO A 172 3.74 -13.62 -16.20
CA PRO A 172 4.93 -12.89 -15.80
C PRO A 172 6.17 -13.77 -16.03
N GLU A 173 7.09 -13.33 -16.88
CA GLU A 173 8.39 -13.97 -17.04
C GLU A 173 9.20 -13.80 -15.75
N GLY A 174 9.70 -14.91 -15.19
CA GLY A 174 10.58 -14.86 -14.03
C GLY A 174 10.49 -16.08 -13.12
N ALA A 175 11.47 -16.18 -12.22
CA ALA A 175 11.45 -17.14 -11.13
C ALA A 175 10.84 -16.49 -9.88
N PHE A 176 10.01 -17.26 -9.17
CA PHE A 176 9.41 -16.83 -7.90
C PHE A 176 10.01 -17.62 -6.76
N SER A 177 10.35 -16.93 -5.68
CA SER A 177 10.84 -17.54 -4.44
C SER A 177 10.02 -17.06 -3.25
N LEU A 178 9.73 -17.98 -2.34
CA LEU A 178 9.11 -17.68 -1.05
C LEU A 178 10.19 -17.53 0.01
N LEU A 179 10.22 -16.39 0.70
CA LEU A 179 11.06 -16.17 1.87
C LEU A 179 10.20 -16.17 3.13
N GLY A 180 10.47 -17.11 4.03
CA GLY A 180 9.85 -17.16 5.36
C GLY A 180 10.74 -16.51 6.42
N LEU A 181 10.20 -15.53 7.15
CA LEU A 181 10.82 -15.01 8.37
C LEU A 181 9.99 -15.44 9.58
N PHE A 182 10.65 -16.05 10.55
CA PHE A 182 10.00 -16.52 11.78
C PHE A 182 10.03 -15.45 12.87
N SER A 183 9.10 -15.57 13.82
CA SER A 183 8.91 -14.60 14.90
C SER A 183 10.21 -14.38 15.68
N HIS A 184 10.63 -13.10 15.75
CA HIS A 184 11.82 -12.64 16.46
C HIS A 184 11.66 -11.15 16.78
N VAL A 185 12.32 -10.64 17.83
CA VAL A 185 12.18 -9.25 18.29
C VAL A 185 12.52 -8.21 17.21
N GLY A 186 13.41 -8.54 16.27
CA GLY A 186 13.80 -7.69 15.14
C GLY A 186 13.30 -8.16 13.78
N VAL A 187 12.28 -9.04 13.71
CA VAL A 187 11.86 -9.65 12.45
C VAL A 187 11.41 -8.64 11.41
N GLU A 188 10.71 -7.57 11.82
CA GLU A 188 10.24 -6.53 10.89
C GLU A 188 11.41 -5.72 10.31
N ASP A 189 12.38 -5.35 11.15
CA ASP A 189 13.58 -4.61 10.71
C ASP A 189 14.43 -5.48 9.78
N ASN A 190 14.62 -6.76 10.12
CA ASN A 190 15.31 -7.73 9.27
C ASN A 190 14.60 -7.91 7.93
N ALA A 191 13.27 -8.02 7.93
CA ALA A 191 12.49 -8.11 6.69
C ALA A 191 12.73 -6.88 5.81
N ARG A 192 12.74 -5.66 6.38
CA ARG A 192 13.04 -4.43 5.64
C ARG A 192 14.45 -4.40 5.06
N LEU A 193 15.44 -4.83 5.85
CA LEU A 193 16.83 -4.91 5.39
C LEU A 193 17.00 -5.89 4.23
N ILE A 194 16.37 -7.07 4.33
CA ILE A 194 16.39 -8.06 3.25
C ILE A 194 15.69 -7.52 2.00
N ILE A 195 14.51 -6.93 2.15
CA ILE A 195 13.79 -6.32 1.02
C ILE A 195 14.66 -5.26 0.33
N LYS A 196 15.30 -4.37 1.10
CA LYS A 196 16.21 -3.35 0.57
C LYS A 196 17.41 -3.97 -0.15
N TYR A 197 18.00 -5.02 0.42
CA TYR A 197 19.12 -5.74 -0.19
C TYR A 197 18.72 -6.40 -1.51
N LEU A 198 17.58 -7.09 -1.54
CA LEU A 198 17.03 -7.74 -2.74
C LEU A 198 16.72 -6.72 -3.84
N TYR A 199 16.17 -5.55 -3.49
CA TYR A 199 15.97 -4.47 -4.47
C TYR A 199 17.28 -4.02 -5.13
N GLY A 200 18.38 -3.95 -4.36
CA GLY A 200 19.70 -3.65 -4.90
C GLY A 200 20.22 -4.70 -5.90
N LEU A 201 19.69 -5.92 -5.85
CA LEU A 201 20.00 -7.02 -6.76
C LEU A 201 18.98 -7.16 -7.91
N SER A 202 18.08 -6.19 -8.09
CA SER A 202 16.97 -6.27 -9.05
C SER A 202 16.02 -7.45 -8.79
N ILE A 203 15.87 -7.83 -7.51
CA ILE A 203 14.88 -8.81 -7.05
C ILE A 203 13.74 -8.05 -6.36
N TYR A 204 12.55 -8.15 -6.92
CA TYR A 204 11.42 -7.32 -6.53
C TYR A 204 10.47 -8.06 -5.58
N LEU A 205 10.00 -7.35 -4.54
CA LEU A 205 8.99 -7.91 -3.65
C LEU A 205 7.64 -7.93 -4.38
N VAL A 206 7.15 -9.13 -4.69
CA VAL A 206 5.82 -9.29 -5.28
C VAL A 206 4.75 -8.99 -4.25
N ARG A 207 4.82 -9.66 -3.09
CA ARG A 207 3.80 -9.62 -2.03
C ARG A 207 4.45 -9.97 -0.69
N SER A 208 3.93 -9.38 0.38
CA SER A 208 4.27 -9.74 1.75
C SER A 208 3.02 -10.21 2.50
N ARG A 209 3.22 -11.05 3.52
CA ARG A 209 2.21 -11.45 4.51
C ARG A 209 2.88 -11.68 5.87
N CYS A 210 2.20 -11.29 6.93
CA CYS A 210 2.56 -11.51 8.32
C CYS A 210 1.36 -12.14 9.03
N LEU A 211 1.42 -13.44 9.26
CA LEU A 211 0.32 -14.25 9.78
C LEU A 211 0.83 -15.21 10.84
N GLN A 212 -0.06 -15.62 11.73
CA GLN A 212 0.19 -16.74 12.62
C GLN A 212 -0.24 -18.02 11.89
N TYR A 213 0.73 -18.91 11.68
CA TYR A 213 0.51 -20.21 11.06
C TYR A 213 0.48 -21.29 12.14
N ASN A 214 -0.41 -22.27 11.99
CA ASN A 214 -0.33 -23.49 12.78
C ASN A 214 0.72 -24.45 12.18
N ARG A 215 0.99 -25.56 12.86
CA ARG A 215 1.99 -26.54 12.39
C ARG A 215 1.61 -27.14 11.02
N GLU A 216 0.34 -27.44 10.80
CA GLU A 216 -0.14 -28.03 9.55
C GLU A 216 0.04 -27.07 8.37
N ASP A 217 -0.20 -25.77 8.57
CA ASP A 217 0.03 -24.73 7.56
C ASP A 217 1.52 -24.65 7.21
N ILE A 218 2.40 -24.66 8.20
CA ILE A 218 3.86 -24.63 7.99
C ILE A 218 4.32 -25.87 7.21
N THR A 219 3.85 -27.06 7.58
CA THR A 219 4.16 -28.30 6.86
C THR A 219 3.63 -28.26 5.43
N ARG A 220 2.46 -27.67 5.19
CA ARG A 220 1.91 -27.51 3.84
C ARG A 220 2.74 -26.54 2.98
N ILE A 221 3.29 -25.48 3.57
CA ILE A 221 4.05 -24.44 2.85
C ILE A 221 5.49 -24.90 2.59
N PHE A 222 6.17 -25.43 3.60
CA PHE A 222 7.61 -25.73 3.55
C PHE A 222 7.94 -27.22 3.45
N GLY A 223 6.92 -28.09 3.48
CA GLY A 223 7.09 -29.55 3.58
C GLY A 223 7.32 -30.01 5.02
N ASP A 224 7.35 -31.33 5.22
CA ASP A 224 7.81 -31.93 6.47
C ASP A 224 9.34 -31.78 6.57
N SER A 225 9.88 -31.77 7.80
CA SER A 225 11.31 -31.73 8.12
C SER A 225 12.15 -32.81 7.41
N THR A 226 11.52 -33.86 6.90
CA THR A 226 12.10 -34.96 6.12
C THR A 226 12.10 -34.72 4.59
N LEU A 227 11.32 -33.76 4.10
CA LEU A 227 11.14 -33.39 2.68
C LEU A 227 11.73 -32.01 2.34
N ALA A 228 12.30 -31.32 3.32
CA ALA A 228 12.91 -30.00 3.21
C ALA A 228 14.24 -29.97 2.42
N GLN A 229 14.42 -30.83 1.41
CA GLN A 229 15.61 -30.82 0.55
C GLN A 229 15.78 -29.51 -0.23
N HIS A 230 14.72 -28.71 -0.37
CA HIS A 230 14.71 -27.42 -1.06
C HIS A 230 14.72 -26.21 -0.11
N SER A 231 14.61 -26.43 1.20
CA SER A 231 14.57 -25.37 2.19
C SER A 231 15.98 -25.16 2.74
N GLU A 232 16.72 -24.21 2.17
CA GLU A 232 17.98 -23.78 2.77
C GLU A 232 17.69 -22.90 4.00
N LEU A 233 17.93 -23.45 5.19
CA LEU A 233 18.05 -22.63 6.38
C LEU A 233 19.33 -21.80 6.22
N GLY A 234 19.18 -20.48 6.09
CA GLY A 234 20.32 -19.58 6.00
C GLY A 234 21.27 -19.81 7.19
N ASN A 235 22.56 -19.99 6.91
CA ASN A 235 23.57 -20.03 7.95
C ASN A 235 23.74 -18.61 8.51
N PHE A 236 23.07 -18.33 9.63
CA PHE A 236 23.28 -17.09 10.37
C PHE A 236 24.50 -17.29 11.29
N SER A 237 25.66 -16.79 10.84
CA SER A 237 26.86 -16.62 11.66
C SER A 237 26.81 -15.34 12.49
#